data_AF-A0A1B9LCP1-F1
#
_entry.id   AF-A0A1B9LCP1-F1
#
_cell.length_a   1.000
_cell.length_b   1.000
_cell.length_c   1.000
_cell.angle_alpha   90.00
_cell.angle_beta   90.00
_cell.angle_gamma   90.00
#
_symmetry.space_group_name_H-M   'P 1'
#
loop_
_entity.id
_entity.type
_entity.pdbx_description
1 polymer ?
#
loop_
_entity_poly.entity_id
_entity_poly.type
_entity_poly.pdbx_seq_one_letter_code
_entity_poly.pdbx_strand_id
1 'polypeptide(L)' 'MGHIKGMGKIYQQTVIDTYSRLAFTKVDTEKNSFIAADMLNDKVLSFFDSEQIPLLRILTDRGTEYNGHK' A
#
# COMPACT_ATOMS: atom_id res chain seq x y z
N MET A 1 3.78 1.20 12.35
CA MET A 1 3.69 -0.15 12.94
C MET A 1 2.93 -0.03 14.25
N GLY A 2 1.92 -0.87 14.45
CA GLY A 2 1.13 -0.93 15.69
C GLY A 2 1.23 -2.30 16.36
N HIS A 3 0.66 -2.41 17.56
CA HIS A 3 0.56 -3.67 18.29
C HIS A 3 -0.83 -3.83 18.88
N ILE A 4 -1.46 -4.98 18.62
CA ILE A 4 -2.77 -5.33 19.17
C ILE A 4 -2.60 -6.50 20.14
N LYS A 5 -3.09 -6.34 21.37
CA LYS A 5 -3.03 -7.41 22.38
C LYS A 5 -3.72 -8.67 21.85
N GLY A 6 -3.02 -9.81 21.86
CA GLY A 6 -3.51 -11.09 21.35
C GLY A 6 -3.24 -11.36 19.87
N MET A 7 -3.06 -10.33 19.03
CA MET A 7 -2.71 -10.49 17.61
C MET A 7 -1.23 -10.23 17.30
N GLY A 8 -0.57 -9.42 18.13
CA GLY A 8 0.83 -9.06 17.91
C GLY A 8 1.00 -7.81 17.05
N LYS A 9 2.03 -7.84 16.19
CA LYS A 9 2.41 -6.71 15.33
C LYS A 9 1.41 -6.55 14.19
N ILE A 10 1.08 -5.30 13.89
CA ILE A 10 0.33 -4.93 12.68
C ILE A 10 1.09 -3.86 11.90
N TYR A 11 0.99 -3.93 10.59
CA TYR A 11 1.64 -3.06 9.63
C TYR A 11 0.57 -2.40 8.79
N GLN A 12 0.53 -1.07 8.87
CA GLN A 12 -0.34 -0.27 8.03
C GLN A 12 0.45 0.22 6.83
N GLN A 13 -0.10 0.03 5.64
CA GLN A 13 0.36 0.68 4.42
C GLN A 13 -0.62 1.79 4.06
N THR A 14 -0.07 2.93 3.67
CA THR A 14 -0.86 4.10 3.30
C THR A 14 -0.36 4.65 1.98
N VAL A 15 -1.29 4.83 1.04
CA VAL A 15 -1.02 5.44 -0.27
C VAL A 15 -1.82 6.72 -0.33
N ILE A 16 -1.18 7.81 -0.74
CA ILE A 16 -1.79 9.13 -0.87
C ILE A 16 -1.55 9.62 -2.29
N ASP A 17 -2.63 9.92 -3.01
CA ASP A 17 -2.51 10.63 -4.27
C ASP A 17 -2.28 12.12 -4.02
N THR A 18 -1.26 12.65 -4.68
CA THR A 18 -0.81 14.04 -4.49
C THR A 18 -1.71 15.07 -5.16
N TYR A 19 -2.50 14.67 -6.16
CA TYR A 19 -3.38 15.57 -6.88
C TYR A 19 -4.76 15.69 -6.21
N SER A 20 -5.46 14.56 -6.08
CA SER A 20 -6.82 14.49 -5.53
C SER A 20 -6.86 14.50 -4.00
N ARG A 21 -5.72 14.22 -3.33
CA ARG A 21 -5.62 14.00 -1.87
C ARG A 21 -6.44 12.80 -1.38
N LEU A 22 -6.79 11.87 -2.27
CA LEU A 22 -7.36 10.59 -1.87
C LEU A 22 -6.30 9.73 -1.18
N ALA A 23 -6.70 9.07 -0.09
CA ALA A 23 -5.83 8.20 0.67
C ALA A 23 -6.45 6.81 0.81
N PHE A 24 -5.63 5.79 0.59
CA PHE A 24 -5.97 4.38 0.80
C PHE A 24 -5.17 3.86 1.97
N THR A 25 -5.78 2.99 2.77
CA THR A 25 -5.08 2.31 3.87
C THR A 25 -5.45 0.85 3.91
N LYS A 26 -4.46 0.00 4.14
CA LYS A 26 -4.64 -1.43 4.42
C LYS A 26 -3.74 -1.82 5.58
N VAL A 27 -4.26 -2.69 6.44
CA VAL A 27 -3.58 -3.15 7.66
C VAL A 27 -3.44 -4.65 7.58
N ASP A 28 -2.21 -5.12 7.67
CA ASP A 28 -1.85 -6.53 7.60
C ASP A 28 -0.96 -6.92 8.79
N THR A 29 -0.91 -8.21 9.10
CA THR A 29 -0.03 -8.75 10.15
C THR A 29 1.42 -8.93 9.69
N GLU A 30 1.68 -8.77 8.39
CA GLU A 30 2.99 -8.96 7.76
C GLU A 30 3.46 -7.72 6.99
N LYS A 31 4.78 -7.62 6.78
CA LYS A 31 5.43 -6.54 6.03
C LYS A 31 6.37 -7.15 4.98
N ASN A 32 5.81 -7.61 3.87
CA ASN A 32 6.54 -8.23 2.78
C ASN A 32 6.12 -7.62 1.42
N SER A 33 6.86 -7.94 0.37
CA SER A 33 6.65 -7.46 -1.00
C SER A 33 5.31 -7.88 -1.60
N PHE A 34 4.83 -9.07 -1.25
CA PHE A 34 3.54 -9.57 -1.71
C PHE A 34 2.40 -8.68 -1.20
N ILE A 35 2.36 -8.39 0.11
CA ILE A 35 1.34 -7.52 0.70
C ILE A 35 1.46 -6.08 0.14
N ALA A 36 2.67 -5.60 -0.15
CA ALA A 36 2.87 -4.29 -0.78
C ALA A 36 2.30 -4.22 -2.21
N ALA A 37 2.56 -5.25 -3.02
CA ALA A 37 1.99 -5.35 -4.37
C ALA A 37 0.46 -5.51 -4.33
N ASP A 38 -0.05 -6.30 -3.40
CA ASP A 38 -1.47 -6.55 -3.19
C ASP A 38 -2.23 -5.26 -2.83
N MET A 39 -1.69 -4.41 -1.95
CA MET A 39 -2.24 -3.08 -1.67
C MET A 39 -2.40 -2.22 -2.95
N LEU A 40 -1.42 -2.28 -3.85
CA LEU A 40 -1.48 -1.55 -5.11
C LEU A 40 -2.52 -2.13 -6.06
N ASN A 41 -2.53 -3.45 -6.29
CA ASN A 41 -3.45 -4.09 -7.24
C ASN A 41 -4.91 -3.99 -6.77
N ASP A 42 -5.19 -4.34 -5.51
CA ASP A 42 -6.56 -4.46 -5.00
C ASP A 42 -7.26 -3.12 -4.77
N LYS A 43 -6.50 -2.10 -4.35
CA LYS A 43 -7.09 -0.83 -3.89
C LYS A 43 -6.75 0.33 -4.81
N VAL A 44 -5.47 0.52 -5.09
CA VAL A 44 -5.00 1.74 -5.75
C VAL A 44 -5.24 1.66 -7.26
N LEU A 45 -4.63 0.70 -7.94
CA LEU A 45 -4.75 0.51 -9.39
C LEU A 45 -6.20 0.28 -9.79
N SER A 46 -6.88 -0.64 -9.10
CA SER A 46 -8.31 -0.93 -9.34
C SER A 46 -9.21 0.31 -9.28
N PHE A 47 -8.96 1.24 -8.34
CA PHE A 47 -9.74 2.47 -8.22
C PHE A 47 -9.42 3.48 -9.34
N PHE A 48 -8.13 3.75 -9.61
CA PHE A 48 -7.77 4.73 -10.62
C PHE A 48 -8.13 4.25 -12.05
N ASP A 49 -8.04 2.94 -12.30
CA ASP A 49 -8.49 2.34 -13.56
C ASP A 49 -10.01 2.48 -13.74
N SER A 50 -10.82 2.30 -12.68
CA SER A 50 -12.28 2.49 -12.77
C SER A 50 -12.68 3.94 -13.03
N GLU A 51 -11.88 4.89 -12.54
CA GLU A 51 -12.06 6.32 -12.81
C GLU A 51 -11.43 6.77 -14.14
N GLN A 52 -10.79 5.85 -14.88
CA GLN A 52 -10.06 6.12 -16.13
C GLN A 52 -8.95 7.16 -15.97
N ILE A 53 -8.31 7.20 -14.80
CA ILE A 53 -7.22 8.13 -14.48
C ILE A 53 -5.89 7.38 -14.54
N PRO A 54 -4.95 7.77 -15.43
CA PRO A 54 -3.67 7.10 -15.53
C PRO A 54 -2.76 7.42 -14.33
N LEU A 55 -2.30 6.39 -13.62
CA LEU A 55 -1.26 6.52 -12.62
C LEU A 55 0.11 6.69 -13.29
N LEU A 56 0.73 7.84 -13.08
CA LEU A 56 1.99 8.21 -13.76
C LEU A 56 3.24 7.67 -13.07
N ARG A 57 3.25 7.70 -11.73
CA ARG A 57 4.39 7.28 -10.92
C ARG A 57 3.93 6.95 -9.51
N ILE A 58 4.64 6.02 -8.89
CA ILE A 58 4.51 5.70 -7.47
C ILE A 58 5.86 5.99 -6.82
N LEU A 59 5.84 6.77 -5.74
CA LEU A 59 7.02 7.07 -4.94
C LEU A 59 6.90 6.34 -3.61
N THR A 60 7.77 5.36 -3.39
CA THR A 60 7.90 4.66 -2.11
C THR A 60 9.12 5.16 -1.36
N ASP A 61 9.21 4.81 -0.09
CA ASP A 61 10.49 4.92 0.62
C ASP A 61 11.45 3.80 0.15
N ARG A 62 12.61 3.71 0.80
CA ARG A 62 13.59 2.62 0.56
C ARG A 62 13.25 1.35 1.35
N GLY A 63 11.98 1.16 1.73
CA GLY A 63 11.51 -0.02 2.44
C GLY A 63 11.74 -1.28 1.63
N THR A 64 12.21 -2.34 2.30
CA THR A 64 12.55 -3.61 1.65
C THR A 64 11.36 -4.27 0.97
N GLU A 65 10.15 -4.05 1.49
CA GLU A 65 8.90 -4.51 0.91
C GLU A 65 8.59 -3.89 -0.46
N TYR A 66 9.14 -2.72 -0.78
CA TYR A 66 8.90 -2.06 -2.07
C TYR A 66 9.97 -2.34 -3.13
N ASN A 67 10.99 -3.13 -2.79
CA ASN A 67 12.14 -3.37 -3.66
C ASN A 67 12.04 -4.67 -4.49
N GLY A 68 10.96 -5.46 -4.35
CA GLY A 68 10.73 -6.67 -5.18
C GLY A 68 11.79 -7.79 -5.07
N HIS A 69 12.72 -7.70 -4.12
CA HIS A 69 13.83 -8.65 -3.96
C HIS A 69 13.48 -9.88 -3.11
N LYS A 70 12.20 -10.10 -2.82
CA LYS A 70 11.71 -11.26 -2.08
C LYS A 70 10.33 -11.67 -2.57
#